data_AF-A0A917UQA8-F1
#
_entry.id   AF-A0A917UQA8-F1
#
_cell.length_a   1.000
_cell.length_b   1.000
_cell.length_c   1.000
_cell.angle_alpha   90.00
_cell.angle_beta   90.00
_cell.angle_gamma   90.00
#
_symmetry.space_group_name_H-M   'P 1'
#
loop_
_entity.id
_entity.type
_entity.pdbx_description
1 polymer ?
#
loop_
_entity_poly.entity_id
_entity_poly.type
_entity_poly.pdbx_seq_one_letter_code
_entity_poly.pdbx_strand_id
1 'polypeptide(L)'
;MVDDLAPYIERKLFTVNTGHAATAYFGFLAGHERISDALADPRVAAGVERALGETSALIVAKHGFTDAEQAGYRARILERFRNPELPDTVERVGRQPLRKLGRHERFIGPAAELTSAGQPADGLLAAVGAALRFDVPADPESVELGVLLAAREPAAFVHEVTGTAAGHPLEPGLVATVAEAKAARAAG
;
A
#
# COMPACT_ATOMS: atom_id res chain seq x y z
N MET A 1 -19.79 -11.54 -22.82
CA MET A 1 -18.82 -11.97 -21.80
C MET A 1 -17.62 -11.06 -21.95
N VAL A 2 -16.97 -10.67 -20.86
CA VAL A 2 -15.67 -9.99 -20.98
C VAL A 2 -14.65 -11.10 -21.18
N ASP A 3 -14.05 -11.18 -22.38
CA ASP A 3 -13.19 -12.30 -22.76
C ASP A 3 -11.78 -12.25 -22.13
N ASP A 4 -11.45 -11.15 -21.42
CA ASP A 4 -10.25 -11.02 -20.60
C ASP A 4 -10.58 -10.40 -19.23
N LEU A 5 -10.40 -11.18 -18.16
CA LEU A 5 -10.63 -10.75 -16.77
C LEU A 5 -9.44 -9.99 -16.16
N ALA A 6 -8.25 -10.04 -16.79
CA ALA A 6 -7.03 -9.48 -16.23
C ALA A 6 -7.15 -7.97 -15.89
N PRO A 7 -7.73 -7.10 -16.74
CA PRO A 7 -7.93 -5.68 -16.43
C PRO A 7 -8.74 -5.44 -15.15
N TYR A 8 -9.77 -6.27 -14.92
CA TYR A 8 -10.66 -6.14 -13.76
C TYR A 8 -10.03 -6.67 -12.48
N ILE A 9 -9.24 -7.74 -12.58
CA ILE A 9 -8.48 -8.30 -11.46
C ILE A 9 -7.44 -7.27 -10.99
N GLU A 10 -6.67 -6.71 -11.91
CA GLU A 10 -5.64 -5.72 -11.57
C GLU A 10 -6.24 -4.42 -11.06
N ARG A 11 -7.30 -3.91 -11.71
CA ARG A 11 -8.06 -2.74 -11.22
C ARG A 11 -8.56 -2.93 -9.80
N LYS A 12 -9.08 -4.12 -9.47
CA LYS A 12 -9.51 -4.44 -8.10
C LYS A 12 -8.32 -4.48 -7.14
N LEU A 13 -7.21 -5.12 -7.53
CA LEU A 13 -6.00 -5.20 -6.71
C LEU A 13 -5.46 -3.79 -6.40
N PHE A 14 -5.33 -2.95 -7.42
CA PHE A 14 -4.70 -1.63 -7.31
C PHE A 14 -5.63 -0.52 -6.83
N THR A 15 -6.94 -0.78 -6.73
CA THR A 15 -7.90 0.17 -6.16
C THR A 15 -8.41 -0.32 -4.80
N VAL A 16 -9.04 -1.50 -4.76
CA VAL A 16 -9.67 -2.01 -3.53
C VAL A 16 -8.61 -2.47 -2.54
N ASN A 17 -7.67 -3.33 -2.95
CA ASN A 17 -6.71 -3.87 -2.00
C ASN A 17 -5.70 -2.80 -1.56
N THR A 18 -5.20 -1.98 -2.49
CA THR A 18 -4.31 -0.86 -2.19
C THR A 18 -4.99 0.13 -1.24
N GLY A 19 -6.21 0.58 -1.56
CA GLY A 19 -6.92 1.56 -0.73
C GLY A 19 -7.21 1.05 0.67
N HIS A 20 -7.66 -0.21 0.79
CA HIS A 20 -7.99 -0.78 2.09
C HIS A 20 -6.75 -0.99 2.96
N ALA A 21 -5.66 -1.50 2.37
CA ALA A 21 -4.41 -1.69 3.10
C ALA A 21 -3.72 -0.36 3.44
N ALA A 22 -3.74 0.63 2.55
CA ALA A 22 -3.22 1.97 2.84
C ALA A 22 -3.99 2.62 4.00
N THR A 23 -5.33 2.53 3.98
CA THR A 23 -6.19 3.03 5.07
C THR A 23 -5.85 2.34 6.40
N ALA A 24 -5.66 1.02 6.38
CA ALA A 24 -5.28 0.26 7.57
C ALA A 24 -3.93 0.72 8.14
N TYR A 25 -2.88 0.82 7.31
CA TYR A 25 -1.55 1.17 7.82
C TYR A 25 -1.43 2.62 8.26
N PHE A 26 -2.00 3.56 7.51
CA PHE A 26 -2.04 4.96 7.95
C PHE A 26 -2.92 5.12 9.20
N GLY A 27 -4.07 4.44 9.24
CA GLY A 27 -4.96 4.42 10.40
C GLY A 27 -4.31 3.86 11.65
N PHE A 28 -3.56 2.75 11.52
CA PHE A 28 -2.80 2.15 12.62
C PHE A 28 -1.79 3.14 13.21
N LEU A 29 -1.01 3.82 12.36
CA LEU A 29 -0.04 4.83 12.83
C LEU A 29 -0.70 6.07 13.43
N ALA A 30 -1.92 6.39 13.02
CA ALA A 30 -2.71 7.47 13.58
C ALA A 30 -3.50 7.06 14.85
N GLY A 31 -3.40 5.80 15.29
CA GLY A 31 -4.05 5.30 16.50
C GLY A 31 -5.54 5.00 16.35
N HIS A 32 -6.05 4.85 15.12
CA HIS A 32 -7.44 4.51 14.86
C HIS A 32 -7.66 3.01 14.93
N GLU A 33 -8.79 2.57 15.49
CA GLU A 33 -9.15 1.14 15.56
C GLU A 33 -9.88 0.67 14.29
N ARG A 34 -10.85 1.46 13.80
CA ARG A 34 -11.73 1.09 12.68
C ARG A 34 -11.30 1.76 11.39
N ILE A 35 -11.52 1.08 10.26
CA ILE A 35 -11.22 1.61 8.92
C ILE A 35 -12.05 2.86 8.61
N SER A 36 -13.32 2.88 9.03
CA SER A 36 -14.21 4.03 8.87
C SER A 36 -13.64 5.29 9.54
N ASP A 37 -13.14 5.12 10.75
CA ASP A 37 -12.64 6.21 11.60
C ASP A 37 -11.30 6.70 11.07
N ALA A 38 -10.43 5.75 10.67
CA ALA A 38 -9.18 6.05 9.98
C ALA A 38 -9.43 6.88 8.71
N LEU A 39 -10.39 6.49 7.87
CA LEU A 39 -10.67 7.21 6.62
C LEU A 39 -11.43 8.53 6.82
N ALA A 40 -11.98 8.77 8.02
CA ALA A 40 -12.54 10.05 8.41
C ALA A 40 -11.46 11.05 8.87
N ASP A 41 -10.26 10.59 9.28
CA ASP A 41 -9.11 11.48 9.55
C ASP A 41 -8.61 12.08 8.22
N PRO A 42 -8.62 13.43 8.07
CA PRO A 42 -8.20 14.09 6.83
C PRO A 42 -6.77 13.75 6.39
N ARG A 43 -5.86 13.50 7.33
CA ARG A 43 -4.45 13.16 7.01
C ARG A 43 -4.34 11.75 6.44
N VAL A 44 -5.07 10.80 7.02
CA VAL A 44 -5.15 9.43 6.51
C VAL A 44 -5.82 9.44 5.14
N ALA A 45 -6.96 10.12 5.00
CA ALA A 45 -7.68 10.22 3.74
C ALA A 45 -6.80 10.81 2.62
N ALA A 46 -6.04 11.88 2.90
CA ALA A 46 -5.12 12.47 1.94
C ALA A 46 -4.02 11.49 1.50
N GLY A 47 -3.44 10.72 2.44
CA GLY A 47 -2.45 9.69 2.11
C GLY A 47 -3.02 8.58 1.22
N VAL A 48 -4.24 8.11 1.54
CA VAL A 48 -4.94 7.08 0.76
C VAL A 48 -5.27 7.58 -0.65
N GLU A 49 -5.79 8.80 -0.78
CA GLU A 49 -6.11 9.41 -2.07
C GLU A 49 -4.85 9.60 -2.94
N ARG A 50 -3.70 9.96 -2.35
CA ARG A 50 -2.43 10.07 -3.09
C ARG A 50 -2.03 8.71 -3.69
N ALA A 51 -2.02 7.65 -2.87
CA ALA A 51 -1.68 6.31 -3.33
C ALA A 51 -2.65 5.80 -4.40
N LEU A 52 -3.96 6.04 -4.24
CA LEU A 52 -4.97 5.64 -5.21
C LEU A 52 -4.99 6.49 -6.48
N GLY A 53 -4.53 7.75 -6.41
CA GLY A 53 -4.32 8.60 -7.58
C GLY A 53 -3.25 8.01 -8.50
N GLU A 54 -2.11 7.61 -7.92
CA GLU A 54 -1.00 6.97 -8.63
C GLU A 54 -1.44 5.66 -9.30
N THR A 55 -2.13 4.78 -8.57
CA THR A 55 -2.63 3.53 -9.16
C THR A 55 -3.76 3.75 -10.17
N SER A 56 -4.59 4.79 -10.00
CA SER A 56 -5.63 5.13 -10.98
C SER A 56 -5.02 5.54 -12.31
N ALA A 57 -3.97 6.36 -12.29
CA ALA A 57 -3.25 6.76 -13.50
C ALA A 57 -2.66 5.56 -14.24
N LEU A 58 -2.05 4.62 -13.50
CA LEU A 58 -1.54 3.36 -14.07
C LEU A 58 -2.65 2.53 -14.72
N ILE A 59 -3.77 2.32 -14.02
CA ILE A 59 -4.89 1.51 -14.52
C ILE A 59 -5.53 2.12 -15.77
N VAL A 60 -5.73 3.44 -15.79
CA VAL A 60 -6.27 4.17 -16.96
C VAL A 60 -5.35 3.99 -18.17
N ALA A 61 -4.05 4.24 -17.99
CA ALA A 61 -3.07 4.13 -19.07
C ALA A 61 -2.92 2.70 -19.61
N LYS A 62 -2.96 1.69 -18.73
CA LYS A 62 -2.69 0.30 -19.09
C LYS A 62 -3.89 -0.43 -19.70
N HIS A 63 -5.10 -0.15 -19.21
CA HIS A 63 -6.30 -0.93 -19.55
C HIS A 63 -7.35 -0.16 -20.35
N GLY A 64 -7.13 1.13 -20.61
CA GLY A 64 -8.04 1.94 -21.43
C GLY A 64 -9.37 2.28 -20.77
N PHE A 65 -9.48 2.16 -19.43
CA PHE A 65 -10.60 2.75 -18.70
C PHE A 65 -10.55 4.27 -18.83
N THR A 66 -11.70 4.92 -18.89
CA THR A 66 -11.75 6.38 -18.83
C THR A 66 -11.43 6.87 -17.41
N ASP A 67 -10.89 8.09 -17.30
CA ASP A 67 -10.67 8.75 -16.01
C ASP A 67 -11.95 8.82 -15.16
N ALA A 68 -13.09 9.08 -15.79
CA ALA A 68 -14.38 9.15 -15.13
C ALA A 68 -14.83 7.80 -14.56
N GLU A 69 -14.66 6.71 -15.31
CA GLU A 69 -14.97 5.36 -14.83
C GLU A 69 -14.07 4.99 -13.65
N GLN A 70 -12.77 5.28 -13.73
CA GLN A 70 -11.83 4.96 -12.66
C GLN A 70 -12.06 5.81 -11.41
N ALA A 71 -12.31 7.11 -11.57
CA ALA A 71 -12.66 8.00 -10.46
C ALA A 71 -13.97 7.56 -9.78
N GLY A 72 -15.01 7.22 -10.55
CA GLY A 72 -16.27 6.73 -10.01
C GLY A 72 -16.15 5.38 -9.32
N TYR A 73 -15.24 4.50 -9.78
CA TYR A 73 -14.93 3.26 -9.07
C TYR A 73 -14.20 3.52 -7.75
N ARG A 74 -13.17 4.36 -7.75
CA ARG A 74 -12.45 4.77 -6.54
C ARG A 74 -13.40 5.37 -5.49
N ALA A 75 -14.26 6.31 -5.91
CA ALA A 75 -15.21 6.97 -5.03
C ALA A 75 -16.16 5.98 -4.32
N ARG A 76 -16.74 5.03 -5.08
CA ARG A 76 -17.62 3.99 -4.52
C ARG A 76 -16.90 3.09 -3.51
N ILE A 77 -15.64 2.77 -3.77
CA ILE A 77 -14.83 1.93 -2.87
C ILE A 77 -14.51 2.68 -1.58
N LEU A 78 -14.13 3.96 -1.66
CA LEU A 78 -13.86 4.77 -0.48
C LEU A 78 -15.12 5.05 0.33
N GLU A 79 -16.27 5.29 -0.32
CA GLU A 79 -17.57 5.38 0.34
C GLU A 79 -17.88 4.11 1.13
N ARG A 80 -17.66 2.93 0.53
CA ARG A 80 -17.82 1.66 1.24
C ARG A 80 -16.91 1.56 2.46
N PHE A 81 -15.65 1.97 2.37
CA PHE A 81 -14.72 1.93 3.51
C PHE A 81 -15.12 2.90 4.64
N ARG A 82 -15.81 4.00 4.31
CA ARG A 82 -16.34 4.96 5.30
C ARG A 82 -17.58 4.45 6.04
N ASN A 83 -18.17 3.32 5.64
CA ASN A 83 -19.37 2.80 6.27
C ASN A 83 -19.08 2.28 7.70
N PRO A 84 -19.59 2.92 8.77
CA PRO A 84 -19.32 2.52 10.15
C PRO A 84 -19.99 1.19 10.56
N GLU A 85 -20.95 0.71 9.77
CA GLU A 85 -21.62 -0.59 9.98
C GLU A 85 -20.71 -1.77 9.58
N LEU A 86 -19.65 -1.52 8.79
CA LEU A 86 -18.67 -2.56 8.48
C LEU A 86 -17.71 -2.74 9.67
N PRO A 87 -17.55 -3.96 10.21
CA PRO A 87 -16.71 -4.22 11.39
C PRO A 87 -15.21 -4.31 11.04
N ASP A 88 -14.76 -3.55 10.04
CA ASP A 88 -13.41 -3.63 9.53
C ASP A 88 -12.45 -2.84 10.43
N THR A 89 -11.57 -3.53 11.16
CA THR A 89 -10.51 -2.89 11.97
C THR A 89 -9.20 -2.73 11.21
N VAL A 90 -8.40 -1.72 11.57
CA VAL A 90 -7.08 -1.47 10.96
C VAL A 90 -6.15 -2.67 11.13
N GLU A 91 -6.17 -3.32 12.30
CA GLU A 91 -5.31 -4.48 12.55
C GLU A 91 -5.68 -5.65 11.66
N ARG A 92 -6.98 -6.01 11.62
CA ARG A 92 -7.46 -7.15 10.82
C ARG A 92 -7.20 -6.95 9.33
N VAL A 93 -7.43 -5.73 8.85
CA VAL A 93 -7.18 -5.37 7.45
C VAL A 93 -5.69 -5.26 7.17
N GLY A 94 -4.88 -4.85 8.15
CA GLY A 94 -3.43 -4.70 8.10
C GLY A 94 -2.64 -6.02 8.11
N ARG A 95 -3.23 -7.12 8.60
CA ARG A 95 -2.57 -8.44 8.71
C ARG A 95 -1.81 -8.91 7.48
N GLN A 96 -0.78 -9.73 7.69
CA GLN A 96 0.08 -10.28 6.64
C GLN A 96 0.83 -9.20 5.84
N PRO A 97 1.58 -8.31 6.51
CA PRO A 97 2.26 -7.22 5.83
C PRO A 97 3.36 -7.71 4.87
N LEU A 98 4.08 -8.80 5.17
CA LEU A 98 5.12 -9.33 4.28
C LEU A 98 4.52 -9.77 2.95
N ARG A 99 3.41 -10.53 2.97
CA ARG A 99 2.69 -10.90 1.75
C ARG A 99 2.30 -9.67 0.92
N LYS A 100 1.78 -8.62 1.57
CA LYS A 100 1.31 -7.39 0.88
C LYS A 100 2.43 -6.50 0.34
N LEU A 101 3.64 -6.65 0.87
CA LEU A 101 4.85 -5.97 0.41
C LEU A 101 5.57 -6.76 -0.69
N GLY A 102 5.03 -7.89 -1.16
CA GLY A 102 5.62 -8.67 -2.25
C GLY A 102 5.58 -7.98 -3.63
N ARG A 103 6.43 -8.45 -4.54
CA ARG A 103 6.69 -7.82 -5.86
C ARG A 103 5.45 -7.58 -6.72
N HIS A 104 4.52 -8.54 -6.73
CA HIS A 104 3.33 -8.52 -7.59
C HIS A 104 2.06 -8.15 -6.82
N GLU A 105 2.24 -7.51 -5.66
CA GLU A 105 1.15 -7.13 -4.78
C GLU A 105 0.81 -5.64 -4.85
N ARG A 106 -0.23 -5.28 -4.11
CA ARG A 106 -0.96 -3.99 -4.14
C ARG A 106 -0.15 -2.71 -3.96
N PHE A 107 1.13 -2.77 -3.58
CA PHE A 107 2.00 -1.59 -3.41
C PHE A 107 3.21 -1.62 -4.33
N ILE A 108 4.01 -2.70 -4.26
CA ILE A 108 5.28 -2.78 -4.99
C ILE A 108 5.05 -2.97 -6.49
N GLY A 109 4.06 -3.79 -6.87
CA GLY A 109 3.68 -3.99 -8.27
C GLY A 109 3.42 -2.66 -9.01
N PRO A 110 2.44 -1.85 -8.57
CA PRO A 110 2.14 -0.60 -9.24
C PRO A 110 3.27 0.42 -9.11
N ALA A 111 3.98 0.49 -7.97
CA ALA A 111 5.11 1.40 -7.81
C ALA A 111 6.26 1.05 -8.77
N ALA A 112 6.52 -0.24 -9.02
CA ALA A 112 7.55 -0.68 -9.93
C ALA A 112 7.21 -0.33 -11.39
N GLU A 113 5.95 -0.49 -11.78
CA GLU A 113 5.47 -0.12 -13.12
C GLU A 113 5.54 1.40 -13.34
N LEU A 114 5.03 2.19 -12.39
CA LEU A 114 5.06 3.66 -12.45
C LEU A 114 6.49 4.19 -12.59
N THR A 115 7.40 3.76 -11.71
CA THR A 115 8.79 4.23 -11.74
C THR A 115 9.56 3.78 -12.98
N SER A 116 9.26 2.59 -13.52
CA SER A 116 9.82 2.15 -14.82
C SER A 116 9.35 3.03 -15.98
N ALA A 117 8.15 3.60 -15.89
CA ALA A 117 7.63 4.57 -16.84
C ALA A 117 8.06 6.02 -16.55
N GLY A 118 8.95 6.25 -15.57
CA GLY A 118 9.39 7.58 -15.17
C GLY A 118 8.32 8.40 -14.41
N GLN A 119 7.29 7.74 -13.89
CA GLN A 119 6.22 8.37 -13.10
C GLN A 119 6.51 8.25 -11.59
N PRO A 120 6.02 9.20 -10.78
CA PRO A 120 6.20 9.15 -9.34
C PRO A 120 5.36 8.03 -8.70
N ALA A 121 5.82 7.53 -7.55
CA ALA A 121 5.15 6.51 -6.73
C ALA A 121 5.21 6.86 -5.23
N ASP A 122 5.25 8.15 -4.90
CA ASP A 122 5.49 8.64 -3.54
C ASP A 122 4.36 8.27 -2.57
N GLY A 123 3.10 8.29 -3.01
CA GLY A 123 1.95 7.89 -2.23
C GLY A 123 1.99 6.40 -1.90
N LEU A 124 2.36 5.57 -2.88
CA LEU A 124 2.61 4.15 -2.68
C LEU A 124 3.78 3.89 -1.72
N LEU A 125 4.90 4.61 -1.86
CA LEU A 125 6.04 4.52 -0.94
C LEU A 125 5.68 4.98 0.47
N ALA A 126 4.86 6.02 0.63
CA ALA A 126 4.36 6.44 1.94
C ALA A 126 3.49 5.34 2.60
N ALA A 127 2.65 4.65 1.82
CA ALA A 127 1.87 3.52 2.31
C ALA A 127 2.76 2.32 2.67
N VAL A 128 3.82 2.06 1.90
CA VAL A 128 4.86 1.07 2.25
C VAL A 128 5.54 1.44 3.56
N GLY A 129 5.98 2.69 3.74
CA GLY A 129 6.59 3.16 4.99
C GLY A 129 5.64 3.04 6.20
N ALA A 130 4.34 3.21 5.99
CA ALA A 130 3.33 2.93 7.01
C ALA A 130 3.23 1.43 7.32
N ALA A 131 3.20 0.58 6.29
CA ALA A 131 3.18 -0.88 6.43
C ALA A 131 4.42 -1.41 7.17
N LEU A 132 5.60 -0.87 6.91
CA LEU A 132 6.85 -1.24 7.57
C LEU A 132 6.85 -0.91 9.08
N ARG A 133 6.00 0.01 9.51
CA ARG A 133 5.81 0.40 10.92
C ARG A 133 4.59 -0.25 11.56
N PHE A 134 3.88 -1.12 10.84
CA PHE A 134 2.78 -1.91 11.39
C PHE A 134 3.33 -2.93 12.39
N ASP A 135 2.84 -2.87 13.63
CA ASP A 135 3.36 -3.65 14.75
C ASP A 135 2.23 -4.23 15.60
N VAL A 136 1.76 -5.42 15.21
CA VAL A 136 0.69 -6.13 15.89
C VAL A 136 1.22 -7.49 16.37
N PRO A 137 1.45 -7.68 17.69
CA PRO A 137 2.02 -8.92 18.24
C PRO A 137 1.20 -10.18 17.94
N ALA A 138 -0.11 -10.03 17.73
CA ALA A 138 -1.01 -11.12 17.40
C ALA A 138 -0.94 -11.55 15.91
N ASP A 139 -0.22 -10.82 15.05
CA ASP A 139 0.01 -11.16 13.64
C ASP A 139 1.45 -11.67 13.44
N PRO A 140 1.66 -12.97 13.17
CA PRO A 140 2.99 -13.54 12.99
C PRO A 140 3.83 -12.86 11.91
N GLU A 141 3.24 -12.45 10.78
CA GLU A 141 3.97 -11.74 9.72
C GLU A 141 4.35 -10.31 10.14
N SER A 142 3.61 -9.66 11.04
CA SER A 142 3.97 -8.36 11.60
C SER A 142 5.20 -8.48 12.51
N VAL A 143 5.26 -9.54 13.31
CA VAL A 143 6.42 -9.86 14.17
C VAL A 143 7.63 -10.17 13.31
N GLU A 144 7.47 -11.04 12.31
CA GLU A 144 8.54 -11.40 11.37
C GLU A 144 9.07 -10.18 10.60
N LEU A 145 8.17 -9.29 10.13
CA LEU A 145 8.55 -8.03 9.52
C LEU A 145 9.46 -7.19 10.43
N GLY A 146 9.14 -7.09 11.72
CA GLY A 146 9.98 -6.42 12.71
C GLY A 146 11.37 -7.03 12.83
N VAL A 147 11.45 -8.36 12.89
CA VAL A 147 12.71 -9.10 12.95
C VAL A 147 13.56 -8.85 11.69
N LEU A 148 12.97 -8.96 10.50
CA LEU A 148 13.68 -8.73 9.24
C LEU A 148 14.17 -7.29 9.12
N LEU A 149 13.34 -6.31 9.48
CA LEU A 149 13.73 -4.91 9.47
C LEU A 149 14.91 -4.64 10.41
N ALA A 150 14.91 -5.22 11.61
CA ALA A 150 16.04 -5.06 12.54
C ALA A 150 17.33 -5.71 11.99
N ALA A 151 17.22 -6.93 11.45
CA ALA A 151 18.36 -7.76 11.10
C ALA A 151 19.00 -7.47 9.73
N ARG A 152 18.28 -6.84 8.79
CA ARG A 152 18.75 -6.63 7.41
C ARG A 152 19.14 -5.19 7.15
N GLU A 153 20.20 -4.99 6.37
CA GLU A 153 20.46 -3.69 5.76
C GLU A 153 19.32 -3.29 4.82
N PRO A 154 18.99 -1.99 4.68
CA PRO A 154 17.84 -1.55 3.91
C PRO A 154 17.76 -2.12 2.49
N ALA A 155 18.86 -2.13 1.74
CA ALA A 155 18.91 -2.71 0.40
C ALA A 155 18.64 -4.22 0.39
N ALA A 156 19.22 -4.97 1.32
CA ALA A 156 18.99 -6.41 1.44
C ALA A 156 17.52 -6.72 1.77
N PHE A 157 16.91 -5.95 2.68
CA PHE A 157 15.48 -6.07 2.98
C PHE A 157 14.63 -5.82 1.73
N VAL A 158 14.93 -4.77 0.96
CA VAL A 158 14.19 -4.44 -0.27
C VAL A 158 14.24 -5.60 -1.26
N HIS A 159 15.41 -6.19 -1.49
CA HIS A 159 15.53 -7.30 -2.44
C HIS A 159 14.81 -8.56 -1.96
N GLU A 160 14.95 -8.90 -0.67
CA GLU A 160 14.38 -10.11 -0.06
C GLU A 160 12.86 -10.05 0.05
N VAL A 161 12.31 -8.96 0.58
CA VAL A 161 10.86 -8.87 0.91
C VAL A 161 10.05 -8.36 -0.28
N THR A 162 10.56 -7.38 -1.01
CA THR A 162 9.79 -6.75 -2.10
C THR A 162 10.06 -7.39 -3.46
N GLY A 163 11.11 -8.21 -3.60
CA GLY A 163 11.54 -8.76 -4.88
C GLY A 163 11.93 -7.67 -5.92
N THR A 164 12.20 -6.44 -5.46
CA THR A 164 12.72 -5.37 -6.32
C THR A 164 14.18 -5.66 -6.61
N ALA A 165 14.56 -5.68 -7.90
CA ALA A 165 15.93 -6.00 -8.30
C ALA A 165 16.86 -4.80 -8.09
N ALA A 166 18.15 -5.07 -7.87
CA ALA A 166 19.18 -4.04 -7.85
C ALA A 166 19.24 -3.30 -9.19
N GLY A 167 19.36 -1.97 -9.14
CA GLY A 167 19.34 -1.08 -10.30
C GLY A 167 17.95 -0.74 -10.83
N HIS A 168 16.88 -1.29 -10.26
CA HIS A 168 15.51 -0.94 -10.65
C HIS A 168 15.19 0.52 -10.24
N PRO A 169 14.47 1.32 -11.06
CA PRO A 169 14.18 2.72 -10.73
C PRO A 169 13.47 2.95 -9.37
N LEU A 170 12.65 2.00 -8.93
CA LEU A 170 11.99 2.00 -7.62
C LEU A 170 12.96 1.82 -6.42
N GLU A 171 14.08 1.12 -6.63
CA GLU A 171 14.94 0.66 -5.53
C GLU A 171 15.40 1.79 -4.59
N PRO A 172 15.92 2.94 -5.06
CA PRO A 172 16.40 3.99 -4.17
C PRO A 172 15.30 4.51 -3.23
N GLY A 173 14.07 4.66 -3.75
CA GLY A 173 12.93 5.12 -2.96
C GLY A 173 12.52 4.11 -1.88
N LEU A 174 12.54 2.82 -2.20
CA LEU A 174 12.27 1.76 -1.21
C LEU A 174 13.38 1.66 -0.17
N VAL A 175 14.65 1.77 -0.56
CA VAL A 175 15.79 1.74 0.36
C VAL A 175 15.70 2.89 1.37
N ALA A 176 15.40 4.11 0.89
CA ALA A 176 15.16 5.26 1.76
C ALA A 176 13.98 5.02 2.71
N THR A 177 12.85 4.53 2.18
CA THR A 177 11.64 4.22 2.96
C THR A 177 11.92 3.20 4.07
N VAL A 178 12.70 2.15 3.77
CA VAL A 178 13.11 1.13 4.75
C VAL A 178 14.04 1.73 5.81
N ALA A 179 15.02 2.53 5.40
CA ALA A 179 15.94 3.18 6.34
C ALA A 179 15.20 4.10 7.34
N GLU A 180 14.24 4.90 6.84
CA GLU A 180 13.38 5.75 7.66
C GLU A 180 12.51 4.94 8.63
N ALA A 181 11.89 3.86 8.15
CA ALA A 181 11.08 2.98 8.99
C ALA A 181 11.91 2.32 10.11
N LYS A 182 13.13 1.88 9.80
CA LYS A 182 14.07 1.35 10.80
C LYS A 182 14.41 2.40 11.86
N ALA A 183 14.74 3.62 11.44
CA ALA A 183 15.07 4.71 12.37
C ALA A 183 13.88 5.06 13.28
N ALA A 184 12.66 5.13 12.72
CA ALA A 184 11.46 5.41 13.49
C ALA A 184 11.16 4.33 14.54
N ARG A 185 11.41 3.05 14.21
CA ARG A 185 11.24 1.92 15.15
C ARG A 185 12.29 1.86 16.25
N ALA A 186 13.49 2.39 16.02
CA ALA A 186 14.53 2.45 17.04
C ALA A 186 14.32 3.60 18.04
N ALA A 187 13.48 4.59 17.70
CA ALA A 187 13.26 5.79 18.49
C ALA A 187 12.01 5.74 19.40
N GLY A 188 11.15 4.74 19.22
CA GLY A 188 9.97 4.48 20.06
C GLY A 188 10.20 3.30 20.99
#